data_AF-A0A1H5ND71-F1
#
_entry.id   AF-A0A1H5ND71-F1
#
_cell.length_a   1.000
_cell.length_b   1.000
_cell.length_c   1.000
_cell.angle_alpha   90.00
_cell.angle_beta   90.00
_cell.angle_gamma   90.00
#
_symmetry.space_group_name_H-M   'P 1'
#
loop_
_entity.id
_entity.type
_entity.pdbx_description
1 polymer ?
#
loop_
_entity_poly.entity_id
_entity_poly.type
_entity_poly.pdbx_seq_one_letter_code
_entity_poly.pdbx_strand_id
1 'polypeptide(L)'
;MAFGAVLVVAAVFCFAAQYLAPVTVSLEQELVPNARNASWALALYPLATPLLTAGLSLLIFVMFMISRLSAERENRIRTCLGVFGAGLLICGVVAQFGRQIFPTPMGPVLVVDAETGMPSSYVLSLPLSLALPEIAPALLWVGLVVIAALVSVPRVWRFTETEGVTDDVDLVAHQAFSRARSIKAGALFAALAIAAGLAPQIFPSVAARSVAGEGGITMLQPWTETVTVLAPCLLAAGLTVLAVGVLSTTVRAALAGLTQEPPSDVEG
;
A
#
# COMPACT_ATOMS: atom_id res chain seq x y z
N MET A 1 -9.11 4.02 -17.55
CA MET A 1 -8.52 5.15 -16.80
C MET A 1 -9.56 5.98 -16.05
N ALA A 2 -10.62 6.47 -16.73
CA ALA A 2 -11.67 7.27 -16.08
C ALA A 2 -12.28 6.61 -14.82
N PHE A 3 -12.63 5.32 -14.88
CA PHE A 3 -13.16 4.61 -13.71
C PHE A 3 -12.19 4.56 -12.53
N GLY A 4 -10.90 4.30 -12.76
CA GLY A 4 -9.88 4.30 -11.70
C GLY A 4 -9.69 5.69 -11.08
N ALA A 5 -9.73 6.74 -11.90
CA ALA A 5 -9.70 8.12 -11.41
C ALA A 5 -10.94 8.46 -10.55
N VAL A 6 -12.13 8.04 -10.98
CA VAL A 6 -13.38 8.23 -10.21
C VAL A 6 -13.28 7.54 -8.85
N LEU A 7 -12.73 6.32 -8.78
CA LEU A 7 -12.53 5.62 -7.51
C LEU A 7 -11.55 6.35 -6.58
N VAL A 8 -10.46 6.90 -7.11
CA VAL A 8 -9.51 7.70 -6.32
C VAL A 8 -10.16 8.98 -5.81
N VAL A 9 -10.92 9.69 -6.66
CA VAL A 9 -11.65 10.90 -6.25
C VAL A 9 -12.68 10.57 -5.17
N ALA A 10 -13.43 9.48 -5.33
CA ALA A 10 -14.38 9.00 -4.32
C ALA A 10 -13.67 8.66 -3.00
N ALA A 11 -12.50 8.01 -3.05
CA ALA A 11 -11.72 7.69 -1.86
C ALA A 11 -11.26 8.96 -1.11
N VAL A 12 -10.75 9.96 -1.84
CA VAL A 12 -10.34 11.25 -1.27
C VAL A 12 -11.55 11.96 -0.67
N PHE A 13 -12.70 11.92 -1.33
CA PHE A 13 -13.93 12.47 -0.78
C PHE A 13 -14.37 11.76 0.50
N CYS A 14 -14.39 10.42 0.54
CA CYS A 14 -14.72 9.65 1.74
C CYS A 14 -13.75 9.95 2.90
N PHE A 15 -12.45 10.12 2.60
CA PHE A 15 -11.46 10.50 3.59
C PHE A 15 -11.63 11.95 4.08
N ALA A 16 -11.94 12.88 3.18
CA ALA A 16 -12.08 14.31 3.48
C ALA A 16 -13.43 14.67 4.11
N ALA A 17 -14.47 13.85 3.91
CA ALA A 17 -15.83 14.10 4.40
C ALA A 17 -15.87 14.35 5.91
N GLN A 18 -15.03 13.66 6.69
CA GLN A 18 -14.93 13.86 8.14
C GLN A 18 -14.41 15.25 8.55
N TYR A 19 -13.72 15.95 7.65
CA TYR A 19 -13.22 17.31 7.88
C TYR A 19 -14.16 18.39 7.33
N LEU A 20 -14.99 18.04 6.35
CA LEU A 20 -15.95 18.95 5.73
C LEU A 20 -17.24 19.11 6.55
N ALA A 21 -17.61 18.09 7.34
CA ALA A 21 -18.79 18.08 8.18
C ALA A 21 -18.42 17.74 9.63
N PRO A 22 -17.85 18.71 10.40
CA PRO A 22 -17.48 18.47 11.79
C PRO A 22 -18.72 18.08 12.61
N VAL A 23 -18.63 16.96 13.31
CA VAL A 23 -19.72 16.45 14.15
C VAL A 23 -19.66 17.18 15.49
N THR A 24 -20.56 18.12 15.70
CA THR A 24 -20.76 18.72 17.02
C THR A 24 -21.83 17.94 17.76
N VAL A 25 -21.48 17.31 18.88
CA VAL A 25 -22.44 16.65 19.76
C VAL A 25 -22.76 17.61 20.90
N SER A 26 -24.04 17.94 21.11
CA SER A 26 -24.45 18.71 22.28
C SER A 26 -24.46 17.82 23.51
N LEU A 27 -24.04 18.37 24.66
CA LEU A 27 -24.03 17.63 25.93
C LEU A 27 -25.45 17.19 26.36
N GLU A 28 -26.48 17.91 25.93
CA GLU A 28 -27.89 17.57 26.18
C GLU A 28 -28.37 16.34 25.38
N GLN A 29 -27.79 16.07 24.19
CA GLN A 29 -28.15 14.92 23.35
C GLN A 29 -27.58 13.59 23.85
N GLU A 30 -26.60 13.61 24.77
CA GLU A 30 -26.00 12.41 25.33
C GLU A 30 -26.98 11.60 26.20
N LEU A 31 -28.03 12.25 26.72
CA LEU A 31 -29.10 11.61 27.51
C LEU A 31 -30.12 10.83 26.68
N VAL A 32 -30.10 10.92 25.35
CA VAL A 32 -31.01 10.17 24.49
C VAL A 32 -30.30 8.93 23.95
N PRO A 33 -30.55 7.73 24.50
CA PRO A 33 -30.03 6.50 23.94
C PRO A 33 -30.62 6.36 22.53
N ASN A 34 -29.76 6.31 21.52
CA ASN A 34 -30.04 6.30 20.06
C ASN A 34 -29.95 7.64 19.30
N ALA A 35 -29.67 8.77 19.95
CA ALA A 35 -29.37 10.03 19.24
C ALA A 35 -27.92 10.13 18.76
N ARG A 36 -27.14 9.03 18.82
CA ARG A 36 -25.91 8.88 18.04
C ARG A 36 -26.29 8.82 16.56
N ASN A 37 -26.60 9.97 15.99
CA ASN A 37 -26.50 10.20 14.57
C ASN A 37 -25.03 9.96 14.22
N ALA A 38 -24.66 8.71 13.94
CA ALA A 38 -23.39 8.39 13.33
C ALA A 38 -23.32 9.30 12.11
N SER A 39 -22.44 10.30 12.15
CA SER A 39 -22.38 11.24 11.06
C SER A 39 -22.14 10.44 9.79
N TRP A 40 -22.89 10.74 8.74
CA TRP A 40 -22.75 10.06 7.46
C TRP A 40 -21.28 10.08 7.00
N ALA A 41 -20.53 11.12 7.37
CA ALA A 41 -19.08 11.24 7.15
C ALA A 41 -18.27 10.12 7.85
N LEU A 42 -18.55 9.78 9.11
CA LEU A 42 -17.90 8.67 9.81
C LEU A 42 -18.31 7.30 9.22
N ALA A 43 -19.53 7.19 8.69
CA ALA A 43 -20.00 5.98 8.01
C ALA A 43 -19.29 5.75 6.66
N LEU A 44 -18.89 6.83 5.96
CA LEU A 44 -18.17 6.75 4.69
C LEU A 44 -16.67 6.49 4.85
N TYR A 45 -16.08 6.87 5.98
CA TYR A 45 -14.64 6.81 6.19
C TYR A 45 -14.01 5.42 5.94
N PRO A 46 -14.59 4.29 6.39
CA PRO A 46 -14.05 2.95 6.11
C PRO A 46 -13.99 2.58 4.62
N LEU A 47 -14.75 3.27 3.76
CA LEU A 47 -14.75 3.05 2.31
C LEU A 47 -13.53 3.69 1.62
N ALA A 48 -12.85 4.64 2.26
CA ALA A 48 -11.72 5.35 1.66
C ALA A 48 -10.58 4.39 1.27
N THR A 49 -10.14 3.52 2.19
CA THR A 49 -9.03 2.58 1.98
C THR A 49 -9.27 1.59 0.84
N PRO A 50 -10.41 0.86 0.76
CA PRO A 50 -10.66 -0.05 -0.34
C PRO A 50 -10.84 0.68 -1.69
N LEU A 51 -11.51 1.83 -1.71
CA LEU A 51 -11.66 2.64 -2.93
C LEU A 51 -10.31 3.15 -3.44
N LEU A 52 -9.44 3.61 -2.54
CA LEU A 52 -8.09 4.07 -2.88
C LEU A 52 -7.25 2.93 -3.44
N THR A 53 -7.29 1.76 -2.78
CA THR A 53 -6.56 0.57 -3.21
C THR A 53 -7.01 0.12 -4.60
N ALA A 54 -8.33 0.01 -4.82
CA ALA A 54 -8.90 -0.41 -6.10
C ALA A 54 -8.61 0.60 -7.22
N GLY A 55 -8.82 1.89 -6.95
CA GLY A 55 -8.62 2.97 -7.91
C GLY A 55 -7.17 3.08 -8.37
N LEU A 56 -6.22 3.11 -7.42
CA LEU A 56 -4.79 3.17 -7.75
C LEU A 56 -4.33 1.90 -8.47
N SER A 57 -4.73 0.71 -8.01
CA SER A 57 -4.36 -0.56 -8.65
C SER A 57 -4.83 -0.62 -10.11
N LEU A 58 -6.05 -0.16 -10.39
CA LEU A 58 -6.59 -0.12 -11.75
C LEU A 58 -5.86 0.90 -12.63
N LEU A 59 -5.50 2.07 -12.10
CA LEU A 59 -4.70 3.05 -12.83
C LEU A 59 -3.31 2.51 -13.18
N ILE A 60 -2.63 1.91 -12.20
CA ILE A 60 -1.32 1.27 -12.39
C ILE A 60 -1.41 0.15 -13.43
N PHE A 61 -2.42 -0.71 -13.34
CA PHE A 61 -2.63 -1.79 -14.30
C PHE A 61 -2.80 -1.26 -15.72
N VAL A 62 -3.65 -0.24 -15.91
CA VAL A 62 -3.86 0.36 -17.24
C VAL A 62 -2.59 1.06 -17.75
N MET A 63 -1.88 1.81 -16.90
CA MET A 63 -0.61 2.44 -17.28
C MET A 63 0.44 1.38 -17.67
N PHE A 64 0.47 0.28 -16.93
CA PHE A 64 1.36 -0.84 -17.22
C PHE A 64 1.03 -1.49 -18.58
N MET A 65 -0.25 -1.70 -18.88
CA MET A 65 -0.67 -2.20 -20.20
C MET A 65 -0.32 -1.23 -21.33
N ILE A 66 -0.55 0.07 -21.14
CA ILE A 66 -0.18 1.12 -22.11
C ILE A 66 1.33 1.16 -22.34
N SER A 67 2.14 0.91 -21.29
CA SER A 67 3.59 0.86 -21.39
C SER A 67 4.10 -0.17 -22.39
N ARG A 68 3.30 -1.22 -22.68
CA ARG A 68 3.67 -2.28 -23.62
C ARG A 68 3.41 -1.92 -25.09
N LEU A 69 2.77 -0.78 -25.38
CA LEU A 69 2.39 -0.43 -26.75
C LEU A 69 3.54 0.09 -27.63
N SER A 70 4.66 0.55 -27.04
CA SER A 70 5.82 1.03 -27.79
C SER A 70 7.08 1.08 -26.93
N ALA A 71 8.25 0.92 -27.54
CA ALA A 71 9.56 0.94 -26.88
C ALA A 71 9.83 2.23 -26.08
N GLU A 72 9.64 3.39 -26.72
CA GLU A 72 9.89 4.70 -26.10
C GLU A 72 9.01 4.94 -24.86
N ARG A 73 7.74 4.53 -24.93
CA ARG A 73 6.78 4.67 -23.81
C ARG A 73 7.09 3.70 -22.69
N GLU A 74 7.56 2.49 -22.98
CA GLU A 74 7.84 1.48 -21.94
C GLU A 74 8.86 2.02 -20.93
N ASN A 75 9.96 2.60 -21.40
CA ASN A 75 11.00 3.11 -20.51
C ASN A 75 10.52 4.30 -19.69
N ARG A 76 9.82 5.27 -20.32
CA ARG A 76 9.29 6.46 -19.63
C ARG A 76 8.24 6.07 -18.58
N ILE A 77 7.24 5.27 -18.96
CA ILE A 77 6.15 4.89 -18.06
C ILE A 77 6.65 4.02 -16.91
N ARG A 78 7.57 3.08 -17.14
CA ARG A 78 8.14 2.26 -16.05
C ARG A 78 8.95 3.08 -15.06
N THR A 79 9.70 4.10 -15.52
CA THR A 79 10.40 5.02 -14.63
C THR A 79 9.41 5.86 -13.81
N CYS A 80 8.38 6.40 -14.46
CA CYS A 80 7.31 7.13 -13.74
C CYS A 80 6.60 6.24 -12.72
N LEU A 81 6.26 5.00 -13.07
CA LEU A 81 5.68 4.02 -12.15
C LEU A 81 6.64 3.69 -11.01
N GLY A 82 7.95 3.60 -11.27
CA GLY A 82 8.96 3.35 -10.22
C GLY A 82 9.02 4.49 -9.21
N VAL A 83 9.10 5.73 -9.68
CA VAL A 83 9.10 6.93 -8.82
C VAL A 83 7.77 7.04 -8.07
N PHE A 84 6.65 6.80 -8.75
CA PHE A 84 5.32 6.82 -8.15
C PHE A 84 5.16 5.75 -7.06
N GLY A 85 5.56 4.50 -7.34
CA GLY A 85 5.53 3.40 -6.37
C GLY A 85 6.40 3.67 -5.15
N ALA A 86 7.62 4.20 -5.35
CA ALA A 86 8.49 4.62 -4.25
C ALA A 86 7.86 5.76 -3.42
N GLY A 87 7.24 6.75 -4.08
CA GLY A 87 6.50 7.81 -3.43
C GLY A 87 5.34 7.30 -2.58
N LEU A 88 4.55 6.36 -3.10
CA LEU A 88 3.46 5.71 -2.35
C LEU A 88 3.97 4.97 -1.12
N LEU A 89 5.11 4.26 -1.22
CA LEU A 89 5.73 3.61 -0.06
C LEU A 89 6.15 4.62 1.00
N ILE A 90 6.81 5.70 0.61
CA ILE A 90 7.24 6.75 1.55
C ILE A 90 6.01 7.35 2.23
N CYS A 91 4.99 7.73 1.47
CA CYS A 91 3.73 8.26 2.02
C CYS A 91 3.05 7.25 2.93
N GLY A 92 3.03 5.97 2.57
CA GLY A 92 2.46 4.89 3.37
C GLY A 92 3.20 4.69 4.70
N VAL A 93 4.53 4.72 4.69
CA VAL A 93 5.34 4.65 5.92
C VAL A 93 5.10 5.89 6.78
N VAL A 94 5.15 7.09 6.21
CA VAL A 94 4.89 8.34 6.96
C VAL A 94 3.48 8.33 7.56
N ALA A 95 2.48 7.88 6.81
CA ALA A 95 1.11 7.77 7.29
C ALA A 95 0.97 6.74 8.43
N GLN A 96 1.66 5.61 8.33
CA GLN A 96 1.70 4.57 9.37
C GLN A 96 2.30 5.09 10.67
N PHE A 97 3.35 5.92 10.56
CA PHE A 97 4.00 6.58 11.70
C PHE A 97 3.36 7.93 12.08
N GLY A 98 2.18 8.25 11.55
CA GLY A 98 1.53 9.55 11.73
C GLY A 98 1.31 9.93 13.20
N ARG A 99 1.02 8.95 14.07
CA ARG A 99 0.84 9.16 15.52
C ARG A 99 2.15 9.54 16.23
N GLN A 100 3.28 9.03 15.75
CA GLN A 100 4.60 9.36 16.31
C GLN A 100 5.14 10.68 15.76
N ILE A 101 4.87 10.98 14.49
CA ILE A 101 5.34 12.20 13.82
C ILE A 101 4.50 13.41 14.25
N PHE A 102 3.19 13.24 14.39
CA PHE A 102 2.25 14.29 14.75
C PHE A 102 1.46 13.88 16.02
N PRO A 103 2.08 13.91 17.21
CA PRO A 103 1.39 13.59 18.45
C PRO A 103 0.28 14.62 18.71
N THR A 104 -0.97 14.17 18.80
CA THR A 104 -2.13 15.02 19.10
C THR A 104 -2.80 14.55 20.38
N PRO A 105 -3.14 15.46 21.33
CA PRO A 105 -3.81 15.09 22.57
C PRO A 105 -5.10 14.33 22.27
N MET A 106 -5.29 13.19 22.94
CA MET A 106 -6.56 12.46 22.85
C MET A 106 -7.56 13.17 23.75
N GLY A 107 -8.37 14.05 23.16
CA GLY A 107 -9.46 14.72 23.84
C GLY A 107 -10.45 15.30 22.82
N PRO A 108 -11.77 15.20 23.06
CA PRO A 108 -12.72 15.99 22.32
C PRO A 108 -12.41 17.48 22.50
N VAL A 109 -12.45 18.26 21.42
CA VAL A 109 -12.36 19.72 21.53
C VAL A 109 -13.68 20.20 22.12
N LEU A 110 -13.62 20.63 23.39
CA LEU A 110 -14.75 21.22 24.09
C LEU A 110 -15.02 22.61 23.53
N VAL A 111 -16.24 22.82 23.05
CA VAL A 111 -16.76 24.14 22.72
C VAL A 111 -17.38 24.69 23.99
N VAL A 112 -16.83 25.80 24.45
CA VAL A 112 -17.33 26.53 25.61
C VAL A 112 -18.27 27.61 25.10
N ASP A 113 -19.45 27.69 25.70
CA ASP A 113 -20.38 28.78 25.43
C ASP A 113 -19.78 30.09 25.95
N ALA A 114 -19.70 31.08 25.05
CA ALA A 114 -19.07 32.36 25.33
C ALA A 114 -19.82 33.17 26.39
N GLU A 115 -21.12 32.95 26.55
CA GLU A 115 -21.95 33.70 27.51
C GLU A 115 -21.90 33.11 28.92
N THR A 116 -21.88 31.78 29.03
CA THR A 116 -21.94 31.07 30.32
C THR A 116 -20.59 30.57 30.82
N GLY A 117 -19.57 30.49 29.95
CA GLY A 117 -18.28 29.90 30.27
C GLY A 117 -18.33 28.39 30.52
N MET A 118 -19.48 27.75 30.24
CA MET A 118 -19.72 26.33 30.45
C MET A 118 -19.54 25.55 29.14
N PRO A 119 -19.07 24.29 29.19
CA PRO A 119 -18.98 23.45 27.99
C PRO A 119 -20.39 23.18 27.44
N SER A 120 -20.62 23.52 26.17
CA SER A 120 -21.92 23.37 25.50
C SER A 120 -21.97 22.19 24.54
N SER A 121 -20.86 21.91 23.87
CA SER A 121 -20.73 20.82 22.91
C SER A 121 -19.29 20.34 22.78
N TYR A 122 -19.10 19.19 22.15
CA TYR A 122 -17.77 18.74 21.78
C TYR A 122 -17.70 18.40 20.29
N VAL A 123 -16.55 18.70 19.67
CA VAL A 123 -16.28 18.37 18.27
C VAL A 123 -15.66 16.97 18.17
N LEU A 124 -16.38 16.06 17.53
CA LEU A 124 -15.90 14.73 17.13
C LEU A 124 -15.21 14.81 15.76
N SER A 125 -14.05 15.46 15.69
CA SER A 125 -13.19 15.37 14.50
C SER A 125 -12.03 14.44 14.80
N LEU A 126 -11.83 13.42 13.97
CA LEU A 126 -10.67 12.53 14.09
C LEU A 126 -9.41 13.31 13.68
N PRO A 127 -8.45 13.56 14.59
CA PRO A 127 -7.22 14.26 14.23
C PRO A 127 -6.47 13.51 13.13
N LEU A 128 -5.80 14.25 12.25
CA LEU A 128 -5.12 13.70 11.08
C LEU A 128 -4.13 12.59 11.44
N SER A 129 -3.46 12.72 12.58
CA SER A 129 -2.56 11.72 13.17
C SER A 129 -3.22 10.35 13.43
N LEU A 130 -4.53 10.33 13.72
CA LEU A 130 -5.33 9.12 13.90
C LEU A 130 -5.97 8.65 12.60
N ALA A 131 -6.18 9.54 11.63
CA ALA A 131 -6.76 9.19 10.33
C ALA A 131 -5.72 8.60 9.35
N LEU A 132 -4.49 9.10 9.34
CA LEU A 132 -3.44 8.66 8.42
C LEU A 132 -3.11 7.15 8.50
N PRO A 133 -3.04 6.50 9.68
CA PRO A 133 -2.76 5.08 9.76
C PRO A 133 -3.78 4.18 9.05
N GLU A 134 -5.01 4.62 8.84
CA GLU A 134 -6.07 3.83 8.20
C GLU A 134 -5.90 3.74 6.67
N ILE A 135 -5.31 4.77 6.06
CA ILE A 135 -5.01 4.79 4.61
C ILE A 135 -3.61 4.23 4.30
N ALA A 136 -2.73 4.13 5.31
CA ALA A 136 -1.38 3.65 5.15
C ALA A 136 -1.29 2.25 4.50
N PRO A 137 -2.13 1.24 4.87
CA PRO A 137 -2.10 -0.08 4.25
C PRO A 137 -2.37 -0.03 2.74
N ALA A 138 -3.29 0.82 2.28
CA ALA A 138 -3.57 0.98 0.86
C ALA A 138 -2.36 1.52 0.09
N LEU A 139 -1.73 2.58 0.62
CA LEU A 139 -0.55 3.20 0.00
C LEU A 139 0.64 2.23 -0.03
N LEU A 140 0.90 1.53 1.08
CA LEU A 140 1.96 0.54 1.21
C LEU A 140 1.75 -0.63 0.27
N TRP A 141 0.55 -1.21 0.26
CA TRP A 141 0.20 -2.34 -0.60
C TRP A 141 0.39 -1.98 -2.08
N VAL A 142 -0.20 -0.88 -2.51
CA VAL A 142 -0.11 -0.45 -3.91
C VAL A 142 1.34 -0.13 -4.29
N GLY A 143 2.08 0.58 -3.44
CA GLY A 143 3.50 0.88 -3.68
C GLY A 143 4.34 -0.39 -3.80
N LEU A 144 4.13 -1.37 -2.93
CA LEU A 144 4.82 -2.67 -2.97
C LEU A 144 4.48 -3.45 -4.25
N VAL A 145 3.20 -3.48 -4.64
CA VAL A 145 2.74 -4.15 -5.86
C VAL A 145 3.36 -3.52 -7.12
N VAL A 146 3.49 -2.19 -7.16
CA VAL A 146 4.16 -1.49 -8.28
C VAL A 146 5.62 -1.92 -8.38
N ILE A 147 6.36 -1.88 -7.27
CA ILE A 147 7.77 -2.28 -7.26
C ILE A 147 7.91 -3.76 -7.61
N ALA A 148 7.06 -4.62 -7.03
CA ALA A 148 6.97 -6.04 -7.35
C ALA A 148 6.77 -6.29 -8.85
N ALA A 149 5.84 -5.58 -9.48
CA ALA A 149 5.56 -5.69 -10.91
C ALA A 149 6.74 -5.22 -11.77
N LEU A 150 7.39 -4.11 -11.39
CA LEU A 150 8.55 -3.57 -12.11
C LEU A 150 9.77 -4.48 -12.02
N VAL A 151 9.94 -5.20 -10.91
CA VAL A 151 11.03 -6.15 -10.70
C VAL A 151 10.76 -7.49 -11.38
N SER A 152 9.52 -7.98 -11.31
CA SER A 152 9.17 -9.32 -11.81
C SER A 152 8.95 -9.36 -13.32
N VAL A 153 8.42 -8.28 -13.91
CA VAL A 153 8.06 -8.29 -15.32
C VAL A 153 9.20 -7.74 -16.18
N PRO A 154 9.80 -8.55 -17.07
CA PRO A 154 10.88 -8.11 -17.96
C PRO A 154 10.39 -7.02 -18.92
N ARG A 155 11.33 -6.22 -19.45
CA ARG A 155 11.03 -5.21 -20.47
C ARG A 155 10.87 -5.89 -21.83
N VAL A 156 9.78 -5.58 -22.54
CA VAL A 156 9.43 -6.25 -23.80
C VAL A 156 10.28 -5.70 -24.95
N TRP A 157 10.47 -4.39 -25.00
CA TRP A 157 11.03 -3.70 -26.17
C TRP A 157 12.54 -3.46 -26.12
N ARG A 158 13.24 -3.95 -25.09
CA ARG A 158 14.70 -3.79 -24.98
C ARG A 158 15.50 -4.54 -26.06
N PHE A 159 14.85 -5.43 -26.83
CA PHE A 159 15.51 -6.35 -27.76
C PHE A 159 15.22 -6.08 -29.23
N THR A 160 14.27 -5.22 -29.56
CA THR A 160 13.93 -4.91 -30.95
C THR A 160 14.76 -3.79 -31.55
N GLU A 161 15.50 -3.03 -30.72
CA GLU A 161 16.16 -1.79 -31.16
C GLU A 161 17.67 -1.95 -31.39
N THR A 162 18.33 -2.97 -30.83
CA THR A 162 19.80 -3.07 -30.89
C THR A 162 20.38 -4.10 -31.86
N GLU A 163 19.68 -5.15 -32.28
CA GLU A 163 20.30 -6.16 -33.16
C GLU A 163 19.27 -6.93 -33.98
N GLY A 164 19.42 -6.88 -35.30
CA GLY A 164 18.59 -7.59 -36.28
C GLY A 164 18.76 -9.12 -36.32
N VAL A 165 19.40 -9.73 -35.33
CA VAL A 165 19.51 -11.18 -35.14
C VAL A 165 19.65 -11.42 -33.64
N THR A 166 18.55 -11.56 -32.90
CA THR A 166 18.62 -12.02 -31.51
C THR A 166 18.69 -13.53 -31.51
N ASP A 167 19.89 -14.09 -31.28
CA ASP A 167 20.04 -15.50 -30.95
C ASP A 167 19.15 -15.82 -29.73
N ASP A 168 18.45 -16.96 -29.78
CA ASP A 168 17.58 -17.44 -28.69
C ASP A 168 18.28 -17.43 -27.31
N VAL A 169 19.61 -17.54 -27.32
CA VAL A 169 20.50 -17.55 -26.14
C VAL A 169 20.43 -16.25 -25.33
N ASP A 170 20.34 -15.08 -25.96
CA ASP A 170 20.31 -13.80 -25.25
C ASP A 170 18.94 -13.54 -24.58
N LEU A 171 17.87 -14.00 -25.25
CA LEU A 171 16.52 -13.97 -24.69
C LEU A 171 16.41 -14.91 -23.48
N VAL A 172 17.03 -16.10 -23.55
CA VAL A 172 17.12 -17.07 -22.45
C VAL A 172 17.83 -16.46 -21.24
N ALA A 173 18.98 -15.81 -21.44
CA ALA A 173 19.80 -15.23 -20.40
C ALA A 173 19.09 -14.06 -19.69
N HIS A 174 18.40 -13.19 -20.44
CA HIS A 174 17.67 -12.07 -19.85
C HIS A 174 16.47 -12.51 -19.01
N GLN A 175 15.74 -13.51 -19.48
CA GLN A 175 14.67 -14.14 -18.70
C GLN A 175 15.22 -14.77 -17.42
N ALA A 176 16.37 -15.45 -17.48
CA ALA A 176 17.03 -16.01 -16.29
C ALA A 176 17.44 -14.92 -15.29
N PHE A 177 17.95 -13.78 -15.77
CA PHE A 177 18.32 -12.65 -14.92
C PHE A 177 17.09 -11.98 -14.26
N SER A 178 16.00 -11.80 -15.00
CA SER A 178 14.73 -11.28 -14.47
C SER A 178 14.17 -12.19 -13.35
N ARG A 179 14.29 -13.51 -13.51
CA ARG A 179 13.88 -14.51 -12.51
C ARG A 179 14.73 -14.48 -11.26
N ALA A 180 16.05 -14.46 -11.41
CA ALA A 180 16.95 -14.37 -10.27
C ALA A 180 16.67 -13.10 -9.47
N ARG A 181 16.34 -11.99 -10.15
CA ARG A 181 15.96 -10.74 -9.52
C ARG A 181 14.62 -10.83 -8.79
N SER A 182 13.59 -11.44 -9.40
CA SER A 182 12.29 -11.62 -8.74
C SER A 182 12.41 -12.51 -7.50
N ILE A 183 13.11 -13.64 -7.58
CA ILE A 183 13.32 -14.53 -6.44
C ILE A 183 14.05 -13.80 -5.31
N LYS A 184 15.14 -13.08 -5.61
CA LYS A 184 15.89 -12.28 -4.62
C LYS A 184 15.02 -11.20 -3.98
N ALA A 185 14.24 -10.46 -4.78
CA ALA A 185 13.38 -9.40 -4.27
C ALA A 185 12.24 -9.96 -3.41
N GLY A 186 11.61 -11.05 -3.83
CA GLY A 186 10.55 -11.69 -3.04
C GLY A 186 11.08 -12.30 -1.73
N ALA A 187 12.27 -12.91 -1.75
CA ALA A 187 12.95 -13.37 -0.54
C ALA A 187 13.31 -12.20 0.40
N LEU A 188 13.77 -11.07 -0.15
CA LEU A 188 14.03 -9.86 0.63
C LEU A 188 12.77 -9.33 1.31
N PHE A 189 11.64 -9.25 0.60
CA PHE A 189 10.37 -8.81 1.18
C PHE A 189 9.85 -9.77 2.25
N ALA A 190 9.99 -11.08 2.06
CA ALA A 190 9.64 -12.08 3.07
C ALA A 190 10.53 -11.94 4.32
N ALA A 191 11.84 -11.76 4.16
CA ALA A 191 12.76 -11.52 5.27
C ALA A 191 12.42 -10.22 6.03
N LEU A 192 12.10 -9.14 5.31
CA LEU A 192 11.65 -7.88 5.92
C LEU A 192 10.31 -8.04 6.65
N ALA A 193 9.38 -8.83 6.12
CA ALA A 193 8.12 -9.13 6.80
C ALA A 193 8.34 -9.89 8.11
N ILE A 194 9.23 -10.90 8.11
CA ILE A 194 9.59 -11.65 9.32
C ILE A 194 10.24 -10.73 10.34
N ALA A 195 11.21 -9.90 9.92
CA ALA A 195 11.86 -8.93 10.79
C ALA A 195 10.86 -7.92 11.38
N ALA A 196 9.91 -7.43 10.58
CA ALA A 196 8.86 -6.53 11.02
C ALA A 196 7.90 -7.21 12.02
N GLY A 197 7.53 -8.48 11.79
CA GLY A 197 6.69 -9.25 12.70
C GLY A 197 7.37 -9.58 14.03
N LEU A 198 8.69 -9.78 14.02
CA LEU A 198 9.50 -10.04 15.21
C LEU A 198 9.96 -8.77 15.93
N ALA A 199 9.68 -7.58 15.40
CA ALA A 199 10.14 -6.31 15.97
C ALA A 199 9.79 -6.15 17.47
N PRO A 200 8.59 -6.51 17.96
CA PRO A 200 8.26 -6.42 19.39
C PRO A 200 9.08 -7.34 20.29
N GLN A 201 9.59 -8.46 19.75
CA GLN A 201 10.39 -9.44 20.50
C GLN A 201 11.87 -9.08 20.52
N ILE A 202 12.37 -8.50 19.42
CA ILE A 202 13.78 -8.10 19.27
C ILE A 202 14.05 -6.78 20.01
N PHE A 203 13.09 -5.86 19.93
CA PHE A 203 13.19 -4.55 20.55
C PHE A 203 12.16 -4.48 21.68
N PRO A 204 12.55 -4.69 22.94
CA PRO A 204 11.62 -4.61 24.06
C PRO A 204 10.98 -3.20 24.08
N SER A 205 9.66 -3.15 23.88
CA SER A 205 8.93 -1.89 23.86
C SER A 205 8.99 -1.25 25.25
N VAL A 206 9.56 -0.05 25.33
CA VAL A 206 9.23 0.84 26.45
C VAL A 206 7.74 1.13 26.33
N ALA A 207 6.98 0.89 27.41
CA ALA A 207 5.52 0.99 27.44
C ALA A 207 5.01 2.28 26.78
N ALA A 208 3.76 2.26 26.29
CA ALA A 208 3.11 3.43 25.72
C ALA A 208 3.38 4.66 26.60
N ARG A 209 4.09 5.65 26.04
CA ARG A 209 4.45 6.85 26.80
C ARG A 209 3.24 7.76 26.80
N SER A 210 2.73 8.05 28.00
CA SER A 210 1.88 9.21 28.21
C SER A 210 2.78 10.44 28.25
N VAL A 211 2.63 11.32 27.27
CA VAL A 211 3.21 12.67 27.36
C VAL A 211 2.07 13.58 27.79
N ALA A 212 2.22 14.19 28.97
CA ALA A 212 1.33 15.26 29.40
C ALA A 212 1.76 16.52 28.65
N GLY A 213 0.88 17.02 27.80
CA GLY A 213 1.05 18.31 27.11
C GLY A 213 0.00 19.31 27.58
N GLU A 214 0.20 20.59 27.25
CA GLU A 214 -0.84 21.61 27.40
C GLU A 214 -2.09 21.17 26.62
N GLY A 215 -3.13 20.71 27.34
CA GLY A 215 -4.39 20.27 26.74
C GLY A 215 -4.70 18.76 26.76
N GLY A 216 -3.85 17.90 27.34
CA GLY A 216 -4.24 16.51 27.61
C GLY A 216 -3.11 15.48 27.67
N ILE A 217 -3.50 14.20 27.70
CA ILE A 217 -2.59 13.05 27.68
C ILE A 217 -2.53 12.52 26.26
N THR A 218 -1.34 12.53 25.64
CA THR A 218 -1.09 11.80 24.39
C THR A 218 -0.58 10.41 24.73
N MET A 219 -1.27 9.35 24.30
CA MET A 219 -0.71 7.99 24.33
C MET A 219 0.03 7.72 23.03
N LEU A 220 1.35 7.59 23.11
CA LEU A 220 2.18 7.16 22.00
C LEU A 220 2.26 5.64 21.97
N GLN A 221 1.77 5.03 20.89
CA GLN A 221 1.93 3.61 20.67
C GLN A 221 3.41 3.28 20.38
N PRO A 222 3.96 2.20 20.97
CA PRO A 222 5.32 1.77 20.67
C PRO A 222 5.54 1.60 19.17
N TRP A 223 6.69 2.08 18.67
CA TRP A 223 7.04 1.96 17.25
C TRP A 223 7.09 0.49 16.80
N THR A 224 7.46 -0.42 17.71
CA THR A 224 7.53 -1.86 17.46
C THR A 224 6.17 -2.46 17.14
N GLU A 225 5.10 -1.99 17.77
CA GLU A 225 3.71 -2.38 17.42
C GLU A 225 3.23 -1.75 16.12
N THR A 226 3.77 -0.57 15.76
CA THR A 226 3.40 0.11 14.52
C THR A 226 4.01 -0.58 13.30
N VAL A 227 5.21 -1.16 13.46
CA VAL A 227 5.94 -1.88 12.41
C VAL A 227 5.33 -3.24 12.07
N THR A 228 4.70 -3.94 13.02
CA THR A 228 4.08 -5.26 12.75
C THR A 228 2.96 -5.17 11.72
N VAL A 229 2.30 -4.01 11.61
CA VAL A 229 1.26 -3.73 10.59
C VAL A 229 1.83 -3.76 9.17
N LEU A 230 3.14 -3.52 9.00
CA LEU A 230 3.82 -3.61 7.69
C LEU A 230 4.02 -5.06 7.24
N ALA A 231 4.12 -6.00 8.19
CA ALA A 231 4.42 -7.40 7.93
C ALA A 231 3.45 -8.08 6.93
N PRO A 232 2.10 -7.98 7.06
CA PRO A 232 1.19 -8.62 6.12
C PRO A 232 1.33 -8.08 4.69
N CYS A 233 1.50 -6.76 4.52
CA CYS A 233 1.68 -6.15 3.20
C CYS A 233 3.01 -6.61 2.56
N LEU A 234 4.11 -6.61 3.33
CA LEU A 234 5.42 -7.08 2.88
C LEU A 234 5.40 -8.58 2.55
N LEU A 235 4.73 -9.39 3.36
CA LEU A 235 4.64 -10.83 3.16
C LEU A 235 3.82 -11.16 1.91
N ALA A 236 2.65 -10.53 1.74
CA ALA A 236 1.82 -10.74 0.55
C ALA A 236 2.53 -10.25 -0.72
N ALA A 237 3.26 -9.12 -0.68
CA ALA A 237 4.09 -8.68 -1.80
C ALA A 237 5.28 -9.63 -2.07
N GLY A 238 5.94 -10.11 -1.02
CA GLY A 238 7.05 -11.07 -1.14
C GLY A 238 6.62 -12.39 -1.74
N LEU A 239 5.51 -12.96 -1.25
CA LEU A 239 4.95 -14.21 -1.74
C LEU A 239 4.46 -14.10 -3.18
N THR A 240 3.83 -12.98 -3.56
CA THR A 240 3.41 -12.78 -4.96
C THR A 240 4.60 -12.70 -5.91
N VAL A 241 5.65 -11.96 -5.54
CA VAL A 241 6.88 -11.88 -6.36
C VAL A 241 7.60 -13.23 -6.43
N LEU A 242 7.68 -13.96 -5.31
CA LEU A 242 8.23 -15.31 -5.27
C LEU A 242 7.42 -16.27 -6.16
N ALA A 243 6.10 -16.25 -6.05
CA ALA A 243 5.21 -17.08 -6.84
C ALA A 243 5.38 -16.80 -8.33
N VAL A 244 5.48 -15.53 -8.76
CA VAL A 244 5.76 -15.18 -10.16
C VAL A 244 7.14 -15.70 -10.60
N GLY A 245 8.16 -15.56 -9.74
CA GLY A 245 9.49 -16.12 -9.97
C GLY A 245 9.46 -17.63 -10.20
N VAL A 246 8.80 -18.38 -9.32
CA VAL A 246 8.69 -19.85 -9.39
C VAL A 246 7.79 -20.31 -10.53
N LEU A 247 6.64 -19.68 -10.77
CA LEU A 247 5.76 -20.03 -11.89
C LEU A 247 6.46 -19.83 -13.24
N SER A 248 7.30 -18.81 -13.35
CA SER A 248 8.08 -18.60 -14.57
C SER A 248 9.15 -19.68 -14.80
N THR A 249 9.64 -20.36 -13.75
CA THR A 249 10.56 -21.50 -13.89
C THR A 249 9.81 -22.77 -14.30
N THR A 250 8.65 -23.04 -13.68
CA THR A 250 7.85 -24.25 -13.97
C THR A 250 7.25 -24.25 -15.37
N VAL A 251 6.68 -23.12 -15.81
CA VAL A 251 6.13 -22.99 -17.18
C VAL A 251 7.21 -23.25 -18.23
N ARG A 252 8.44 -22.80 -18.00
CA ARG A 252 9.54 -23.06 -18.93
C ARG A 252 9.99 -24.52 -18.93
N ALA A 253 10.09 -25.14 -17.75
CA ALA A 253 10.43 -26.55 -17.64
C ALA A 253 9.40 -27.43 -18.37
N ALA A 254 8.11 -27.09 -18.25
CA ALA A 254 7.04 -27.77 -18.98
C ALA A 254 7.14 -27.56 -20.49
N LEU A 255 7.39 -26.33 -20.96
CA LEU A 255 7.56 -26.04 -22.39
C LEU A 255 8.80 -26.73 -22.98
N ALA A 256 9.92 -26.80 -22.25
CA ALA A 256 11.13 -27.50 -22.69
C ALA A 256 10.95 -29.03 -22.74
N GLY A 257 10.15 -29.59 -21.82
CA GLY A 257 9.79 -31.01 -21.84
C GLY A 257 8.85 -31.39 -22.98
N LEU A 258 7.99 -30.46 -23.45
CA LEU A 258 7.11 -30.68 -24.60
C LEU A 258 7.84 -30.62 -25.96
N THR A 259 9.02 -29.99 -26.02
CA THR A 259 9.86 -29.93 -27.22
C THR A 259 10.81 -31.13 -27.37
N GLN A 260 10.92 -32.00 -26.37
CA GLN A 260 11.61 -33.29 -26.53
C GLN A 260 10.63 -34.28 -27.17
N GLU A 261 10.65 -34.35 -28.49
CA GLU A 261 10.01 -35.42 -29.26
C GLU A 261 10.51 -36.78 -28.71
N PRO A 262 9.62 -37.77 -28.49
CA PRO A 262 10.06 -39.10 -28.07
C PRO A 262 11.03 -39.67 -29.11
N PRO A 263 12.08 -40.40 -28.69
CA PRO A 263 13.01 -41.02 -29.63
C PRO A 263 12.19 -41.86 -30.63
N SER A 264 12.36 -41.56 -31.91
CA SER A 264 11.79 -42.32 -33.01
C SER A 264 12.48 -43.68 -33.08
N ASP A 265 12.13 -44.58 -32.16
CA ASP A 265 12.51 -45.98 -32.22
C ASP A 265 11.62 -46.67 -33.27
N VAL A 266 11.92 -46.42 -34.54
CA VAL A 266 11.56 -47.33 -35.63
C VAL A 266 12.71 -47.30 -36.64
N GLU A 267 13.64 -48.24 -36.48
CA GLU A 267 14.24 -48.98 -37.59
C GLU A 267 15.00 -50.19 -37.02
N GLY A 268 14.50 -51.39 -37.33
CA GLY A 268 15.04 -52.68 -36.91
C GLY A 268 14.03 -53.81 -37.11
#